data_AF-A0A084A2X9-F1
#
_entry.id   AF-A0A084A2X9-F1
#
_cell.length_a   1.000
_cell.length_b   1.000
_cell.length_c   1.000
_cell.angle_alpha   90.00
_cell.angle_beta   90.00
_cell.angle_gamma   90.00
#
_symmetry.space_group_name_H-M   'P 1'
#
loop_
_entity.id
_entity.type
_entity.pdbx_description
1 polymer ?
#
loop_
_entity_poly.entity_id
_entity_poly.type
_entity_poly.pdbx_seq_one_letter_code
_entity_poly.pdbx_strand_id
1 'polypeptide(L)'
;MTKSKNEIIEELGLDTLNINEYEGKNFEVYKYFEGEFEKLISTNAELYGIKPVTFYIDNSTTCNAFAIKRNGYNIIGITKGYPILIGNKFKEDFFDSLLFAAFLNNESVSDGFASLYKNENFSFSKFMLDCSIHFTFHHEFRHLLQFNAIKDKTDNHLTENCFERPFDLKKHILEYDADKSSANKVVLYVASILRKFGFRTDGEFLALIYCALGSLFITRVLFNYGLVGQWQEPLKPNPMKFYTKENWHPHPAIRALNLLDSFNVFISDRYPHLKIEAQKLITNSMGITKLYLDKLLPNVDTAGLIFGDMFSEIEKSNEYNNYLHNEALSDPIIQKLIDKSL
;
A
#
# COMPACT_ATOMS: atom_id res chain seq x y z
N MET A 1 22.76 4.76 26.94
CA MET A 1 21.34 4.57 27.28
C MET A 1 20.55 4.73 25.99
N THR A 2 19.65 3.80 25.68
CA THR A 2 18.76 3.91 24.52
C THR A 2 17.58 4.80 24.94
N LYS A 3 17.34 5.91 24.22
CA LYS A 3 16.17 6.77 24.48
C LYS A 3 14.88 5.99 24.16
N SER A 4 13.85 6.21 24.96
CA SER A 4 12.50 5.73 24.75
C SER A 4 11.83 6.42 23.55
N LYS A 5 10.76 5.83 23.03
CA LYS A 5 9.92 6.41 21.94
C LYS A 5 9.51 7.86 22.25
N ASN A 6 9.04 8.12 23.47
CA ASN A 6 8.57 9.45 23.88
C ASN A 6 9.71 10.46 23.94
N GLU A 7 10.87 10.08 24.48
CA GLU A 7 12.05 10.96 24.52
C GLU A 7 12.53 11.34 23.12
N ILE A 8 12.44 10.42 22.13
CA ILE A 8 12.80 10.69 20.74
C ILE A 8 11.79 11.66 20.10
N ILE A 9 10.49 11.41 20.29
CA ILE A 9 9.41 12.25 19.76
C ILE A 9 9.51 13.69 20.30
N GLU A 10 9.72 13.84 21.60
CA GLU A 10 9.88 15.13 22.27
C GLU A 10 11.15 15.86 21.80
N GLU A 11 12.28 15.16 21.70
CA GLU A 11 13.55 15.72 21.19
C GLU A 11 13.39 16.26 19.77
N LEU A 12 12.56 15.62 18.95
CA LEU A 12 12.32 16.00 17.56
C LEU A 12 11.19 17.00 17.37
N GLY A 13 10.48 17.36 18.44
CA GLY A 13 9.34 18.29 18.41
C GLY A 13 8.17 17.79 17.55
N LEU A 14 7.91 16.48 17.55
CA LEU A 14 6.84 15.87 16.75
C LEU A 14 5.50 15.91 17.52
N ASP A 15 4.46 16.43 16.88
CA ASP A 15 3.11 16.51 17.46
C ASP A 15 2.40 15.14 17.39
N THR A 16 2.51 14.39 18.48
CA THR A 16 1.98 13.03 18.58
C THR A 16 0.56 13.00 19.13
N LEU A 17 -0.29 12.21 18.49
CA LEU A 17 -1.63 11.90 18.97
C LEU A 17 -1.57 11.18 20.33
N ASN A 18 -2.24 11.74 21.33
CA ASN A 18 -2.53 11.02 22.57
C ASN A 18 -3.74 10.10 22.39
N ILE A 19 -3.50 8.83 22.04
CA ILE A 19 -4.57 7.84 21.76
C ILE A 19 -5.50 7.66 22.98
N ASN A 20 -5.00 7.85 24.20
CA ASN A 20 -5.78 7.65 25.43
C ASN A 20 -6.86 8.74 25.65
N GLU A 21 -6.88 9.80 24.84
CA GLU A 21 -7.96 10.80 24.84
C GLU A 21 -9.19 10.35 24.04
N TYR A 22 -9.10 9.21 23.34
CA TYR A 22 -10.18 8.65 22.56
C TYR A 22 -10.79 7.44 23.28
N GLU A 23 -12.09 7.22 23.05
CA GLU A 23 -12.82 6.06 23.57
C GLU A 23 -13.55 5.33 22.43
N GLY A 24 -13.99 4.11 22.73
CA GLY A 24 -14.82 3.29 21.84
C GLY A 24 -14.15 2.99 20.49
N LYS A 25 -14.93 3.07 19.41
CA LYS A 25 -14.49 2.62 18.07
C LYS A 25 -13.23 3.33 17.58
N ASN A 26 -13.07 4.63 17.85
CA ASN A 26 -11.91 5.38 17.38
C ASN A 26 -10.63 4.94 18.12
N PHE A 27 -10.73 4.70 19.43
CA PHE A 27 -9.62 4.15 20.22
C PHE A 27 -9.16 2.80 19.67
N GLU A 28 -10.10 1.88 19.40
CA GLU A 28 -9.80 0.56 18.84
C GLU A 28 -9.14 0.64 17.46
N VAL A 29 -9.59 1.56 16.60
CA VAL A 29 -8.99 1.78 15.28
C VAL A 29 -7.55 2.29 15.40
N TYR A 30 -7.29 3.28 16.26
CA TYR A 30 -5.92 3.77 16.47
C TYR A 30 -5.02 2.68 17.05
N LYS A 31 -5.52 1.92 18.04
CA LYS A 31 -4.77 0.82 18.64
C LYS A 31 -4.46 -0.29 17.65
N TYR A 32 -5.39 -0.58 16.76
CA TYR A 32 -5.17 -1.55 15.69
C TYR A 32 -4.01 -1.15 14.77
N PHE A 33 -4.05 0.07 14.24
CA PHE A 33 -2.99 0.56 13.34
C PHE A 33 -1.65 0.70 14.08
N GLU A 34 -1.64 1.22 15.31
CA GLU A 34 -0.42 1.29 16.13
C GLU A 34 0.20 -0.10 16.33
N GLY A 35 -0.60 -1.08 16.73
CA GLY A 35 -0.15 -2.45 16.96
C GLY A 35 0.40 -3.12 15.70
N GLU A 36 -0.26 -2.97 14.55
CA GLU A 36 0.22 -3.55 13.29
C GLU A 36 1.53 -2.90 12.82
N PHE A 37 1.66 -1.56 12.87
CA PHE A 37 2.91 -0.89 12.51
C PHE A 37 4.06 -1.25 13.46
N GLU A 38 3.83 -1.29 14.78
CA GLU A 38 4.87 -1.65 15.75
C GLU A 38 5.35 -3.10 15.59
N LYS A 39 4.43 -4.03 15.32
CA LYS A 39 4.77 -5.42 14.98
C LYS A 39 5.61 -5.52 13.71
N LEU A 40 5.27 -4.73 12.68
CA LEU A 40 6.03 -4.70 11.44
C LEU A 40 7.42 -4.07 11.64
N ILE A 41 7.54 -3.00 12.42
CA ILE A 41 8.84 -2.41 12.78
C ILE A 41 9.71 -3.42 13.50
N SER A 42 9.21 -4.07 14.56
CA SER A 42 10.02 -5.01 15.35
C SER A 42 10.60 -6.13 14.49
N THR A 43 9.81 -6.67 13.57
CA THR A 43 10.25 -7.73 12.65
C THR A 43 11.27 -7.23 11.62
N ASN A 44 11.09 -6.04 11.05
CA ASN A 44 11.92 -5.56 9.93
C ASN A 44 13.16 -4.77 10.38
N ALA A 45 13.08 -3.98 11.44
CA ALA A 45 14.20 -3.17 11.93
C ALA A 45 15.38 -4.05 12.37
N GLU A 46 15.09 -5.21 12.98
CA GLU A 46 16.11 -6.20 13.31
C GLU A 46 16.73 -6.81 12.05
N LEU A 47 15.90 -7.29 11.12
CA LEU A 47 16.35 -7.96 9.89
C LEU A 47 17.30 -7.09 9.04
N TYR A 48 17.03 -5.79 8.94
CA TYR A 48 17.85 -4.87 8.13
C TYR A 48 18.89 -4.08 8.94
N GLY A 49 18.97 -4.30 10.25
CA GLY A 49 19.92 -3.62 11.13
C GLY A 49 19.76 -2.11 11.18
N ILE A 50 18.57 -1.57 10.90
CA ILE A 50 18.30 -0.13 11.03
C ILE A 50 17.76 0.16 12.44
N LYS A 51 18.52 0.89 13.25
CA LYS A 51 18.15 1.27 14.62
C LYS A 51 18.68 2.68 14.96
N PRO A 52 17.94 3.48 15.73
CA PRO A 52 16.56 3.24 16.19
C PRO A 52 15.54 3.49 15.06
N VAL A 53 14.45 2.71 15.06
CA VAL A 53 13.25 2.95 14.22
C VAL A 53 12.06 3.06 15.15
N THR A 54 11.26 4.11 14.98
CA THR A 54 10.09 4.38 15.84
C THR A 54 8.86 4.65 14.98
N PHE A 55 7.71 4.15 15.43
CA PHE A 55 6.41 4.51 14.88
C PHE A 55 5.74 5.58 15.74
N TYR A 56 5.01 6.51 15.13
CA TYR A 56 4.06 7.37 15.85
C TYR A 56 2.87 7.77 14.98
N ILE A 57 1.81 8.27 15.63
CA ILE A 57 0.65 8.85 14.94
C ILE A 57 0.71 10.37 15.11
N ASP A 58 0.83 11.09 14.00
CA ASP A 58 0.84 12.55 13.95
C ASP A 58 -0.56 13.13 14.14
N ASN A 59 -0.69 14.24 14.85
CA ASN A 59 -1.99 14.83 15.21
C ASN A 59 -2.72 15.56 14.04
N SER A 60 -2.28 15.39 12.79
CA SER A 60 -2.95 15.93 11.60
C SER A 60 -4.19 15.14 11.15
N THR A 61 -5.27 15.86 10.81
CA THR A 61 -6.51 15.26 10.28
C THR A 61 -6.43 14.83 8.81
N THR A 62 -5.31 15.06 8.13
CA THR A 62 -5.12 14.58 6.76
C THR A 62 -4.96 13.05 6.73
N CYS A 63 -5.14 12.39 5.58
CA CYS A 63 -4.78 10.98 5.42
C CYS A 63 -3.41 10.88 4.77
N ASN A 64 -2.39 10.54 5.55
CA ASN A 64 -1.02 10.49 5.07
C ASN A 64 -0.19 9.45 5.83
N ALA A 65 0.81 8.91 5.15
CA ALA A 65 1.93 8.18 5.72
C ALA A 65 3.23 8.85 5.29
N PHE A 66 4.29 8.67 6.09
CA PHE A 66 5.58 9.28 5.83
C PHE A 66 6.74 8.55 6.53
N ALA A 67 7.93 8.76 5.99
CA ALA A 67 9.20 8.32 6.54
C ALA A 67 10.12 9.51 6.76
N ILE A 68 10.73 9.58 7.95
CA ILE A 68 11.67 10.62 8.34
C ILE A 68 12.97 9.99 8.82
N LYS A 69 14.10 10.53 8.35
CA LYS A 69 15.40 10.36 8.98
C LYS A 69 15.85 11.72 9.48
N ARG A 70 15.95 11.90 10.80
CA ARG A 70 16.33 13.17 11.43
C ARG A 70 17.17 12.92 12.67
N ASN A 71 18.26 13.68 12.83
CA ASN A 71 19.19 13.55 13.98
C ASN A 71 19.66 12.10 14.26
N GLY A 72 19.77 11.27 13.22
CA GLY A 72 20.15 9.85 13.34
C GLY A 72 19.01 8.90 13.75
N TYR A 73 17.81 9.41 14.01
CA TYR A 73 16.61 8.61 14.24
C TYR A 73 15.91 8.29 12.92
N ASN A 74 15.34 7.09 12.84
CA ASN A 74 14.46 6.68 11.75
C ASN A 74 13.03 6.60 12.26
N ILE A 75 12.10 7.17 11.53
CA ILE A 75 10.72 7.33 11.97
C ILE A 75 9.80 6.97 10.83
N ILE A 76 8.82 6.14 11.11
CA ILE A 76 7.65 5.94 10.26
C ILE A 76 6.48 6.59 10.99
N GLY A 77 5.70 7.37 10.28
CA GLY A 77 4.51 7.99 10.85
C GLY A 77 3.32 7.85 9.93
N ILE A 78 2.15 7.88 10.55
CA ILE A 78 0.89 8.14 9.86
C ILE A 78 0.18 9.27 10.57
N THR A 79 -0.64 10.03 9.86
CA THR A 79 -1.47 11.06 10.47
C THR A 79 -2.71 10.46 11.11
N LYS A 80 -3.31 11.10 12.12
CA LYS A 80 -4.53 10.59 12.78
C LYS A 80 -5.71 10.43 11.82
N GLY A 81 -5.75 11.20 10.73
CA GLY A 81 -6.75 10.99 9.69
C GLY A 81 -6.60 9.65 8.97
N TYR A 82 -5.38 9.10 8.86
CA TYR A 82 -5.10 7.89 8.09
C TYR A 82 -5.85 6.65 8.62
N PRO A 83 -5.72 6.24 9.91
CA PRO A 83 -6.45 5.09 10.44
C PRO A 83 -7.97 5.19 10.27
N ILE A 84 -8.53 6.38 10.51
CA ILE A 84 -9.97 6.58 10.48
C ILE A 84 -10.49 6.59 9.04
N LEU A 85 -9.85 7.33 8.14
CA LEU A 85 -10.28 7.47 6.75
C LEU A 85 -10.11 6.14 6.00
N ILE A 86 -8.94 5.51 6.08
CA ILE A 86 -8.70 4.20 5.46
C ILE A 86 -9.57 3.13 6.11
N GLY A 87 -9.61 3.05 7.44
CA GLY A 87 -10.46 2.08 8.15
C GLY A 87 -11.94 2.20 7.78
N ASN A 88 -12.44 3.43 7.61
CA ASN A 88 -13.82 3.65 7.16
C ASN A 88 -14.06 3.24 5.70
N LYS A 89 -13.04 3.28 4.84
CA LYS A 89 -13.13 2.85 3.44
C LYS A 89 -12.96 1.34 3.30
N PHE A 90 -12.50 0.63 4.32
CA PHE A 90 -12.35 -0.82 4.32
C PHE A 90 -13.34 -1.54 5.26
N LYS A 91 -14.56 -0.99 5.41
CA LYS A 91 -15.64 -1.66 6.17
C LYS A 91 -16.19 -2.88 5.43
N GLU A 92 -16.75 -3.81 6.21
CA GLU A 92 -17.23 -5.11 5.74
C GLU A 92 -18.30 -5.03 4.65
N ASP A 93 -19.24 -4.10 4.78
CA ASP A 93 -20.35 -3.87 3.84
C ASP A 93 -19.89 -3.55 2.40
N PHE A 94 -18.68 -3.00 2.23
CA PHE A 94 -18.11 -2.77 0.90
C PHE A 94 -17.55 -4.02 0.23
N PHE A 95 -17.38 -5.12 0.97
CA PHE A 95 -16.83 -6.39 0.48
C PHE A 95 -17.86 -7.54 0.46
N ASP A 96 -19.11 -7.31 0.84
CA ASP A 96 -20.17 -8.33 0.82
C ASP A 96 -20.39 -8.93 -0.58
N SER A 97 -20.12 -8.16 -1.64
CA SER A 97 -20.24 -8.61 -3.04
C SER A 97 -18.96 -9.24 -3.59
N LEU A 98 -17.89 -9.36 -2.79
CA LEU A 98 -16.61 -9.89 -3.25
C LEU A 98 -16.71 -11.38 -3.64
N LEU A 99 -17.64 -12.14 -3.06
CA LEU A 99 -17.90 -13.52 -3.49
C LEU A 99 -18.25 -13.61 -4.98
N PHE A 100 -18.80 -12.54 -5.58
CA PHE A 100 -19.07 -12.51 -7.02
C PHE A 100 -17.80 -12.47 -7.88
N ALA A 101 -16.63 -12.15 -7.31
CA ALA A 101 -15.35 -12.33 -8.00
C ALA A 101 -15.10 -13.81 -8.35
N ALA A 102 -15.71 -14.76 -7.65
CA ALA A 102 -15.67 -16.18 -8.00
C ALA A 102 -16.24 -16.44 -9.41
N PHE A 103 -17.20 -15.64 -9.89
CA PHE A 103 -17.79 -15.80 -11.22
C PHE A 103 -16.90 -15.30 -12.37
N LEU A 104 -15.81 -14.59 -12.05
CA LEU A 104 -14.83 -14.12 -13.04
C LEU A 104 -13.75 -15.17 -13.36
N ASN A 105 -13.82 -16.33 -12.71
CA ASN A 105 -12.71 -17.25 -12.58
C ASN A 105 -13.03 -18.68 -13.04
N ASN A 106 -11.96 -19.49 -13.19
CA ASN A 106 -12.10 -20.93 -13.35
C ASN A 106 -12.50 -21.60 -12.02
N GLU A 107 -12.98 -22.84 -12.12
CA GLU A 107 -13.49 -23.64 -11.00
C GLU A 107 -12.55 -23.65 -9.78
N SER A 108 -11.24 -23.88 -9.99
CA SER A 108 -10.28 -23.95 -8.88
C SER A 108 -10.20 -22.63 -8.09
N VAL A 109 -10.17 -21.49 -8.77
CA VAL A 109 -10.12 -20.18 -8.10
C VAL A 109 -11.48 -19.82 -7.51
N SER A 110 -12.59 -20.15 -8.19
CA SER A 110 -13.94 -19.98 -7.66
C SER A 110 -14.13 -20.76 -6.34
N ASP A 111 -13.64 -22.00 -6.28
CA ASP A 111 -13.59 -22.81 -5.06
C ASP A 111 -12.70 -22.19 -3.99
N GLY A 112 -11.59 -21.56 -4.40
CA GLY A 112 -10.75 -20.76 -3.53
C GLY A 112 -11.52 -19.64 -2.84
N PHE A 113 -12.25 -18.81 -3.58
CA PHE A 113 -13.11 -17.77 -3.00
C PHE A 113 -14.19 -18.34 -2.07
N ALA A 114 -14.82 -19.46 -2.46
CA ALA A 114 -15.81 -20.12 -1.62
C ALA A 114 -15.20 -20.68 -0.32
N SER A 115 -13.98 -21.23 -0.37
CA SER A 115 -13.23 -21.71 0.81
C SER A 115 -12.94 -20.55 1.76
N LEU A 116 -12.42 -19.44 1.23
CA LEU A 116 -12.16 -18.23 2.02
C LEU A 116 -13.43 -17.70 2.70
N TYR A 117 -14.54 -17.63 1.97
CA TYR A 117 -15.82 -17.13 2.48
C TYR A 117 -16.42 -18.03 3.57
N LYS A 118 -16.25 -19.36 3.47
CA LYS A 118 -16.75 -20.32 4.47
C LYS A 118 -15.92 -20.35 5.76
N ASN A 119 -14.72 -19.79 5.76
CA ASN A 119 -13.87 -19.78 6.93
C ASN A 119 -14.28 -18.64 7.89
N GLU A 120 -14.94 -18.98 8.99
CA GLU A 120 -15.43 -18.02 9.99
C GLU A 120 -14.32 -17.16 10.64
N ASN A 121 -13.06 -17.60 10.55
CA ASN A 121 -11.92 -16.84 11.08
C ASN A 121 -11.30 -15.90 10.03
N PHE A 122 -11.78 -15.92 8.79
CA PHE A 122 -11.30 -15.09 7.70
C PHE A 122 -12.32 -14.00 7.37
N SER A 123 -11.84 -12.76 7.26
CA SER A 123 -12.65 -11.61 6.87
C SER A 123 -11.97 -10.93 5.68
N PHE A 124 -12.69 -10.78 4.57
CA PHE A 124 -12.17 -10.11 3.38
C PHE A 124 -11.84 -8.65 3.68
N SER A 125 -12.71 -7.91 4.35
CA SER A 125 -12.47 -6.50 4.69
C SER A 125 -11.21 -6.32 5.54
N LYS A 126 -11.03 -7.16 6.56
CA LYS A 126 -9.82 -7.15 7.39
C LYS A 126 -8.58 -7.52 6.58
N PHE A 127 -8.62 -8.59 5.79
CA PHE A 127 -7.48 -9.02 4.97
C PHE A 127 -7.06 -7.94 3.96
N MET A 128 -8.04 -7.33 3.31
CA MET A 128 -7.83 -6.25 2.33
C MET A 128 -7.22 -5.02 3.01
N LEU A 129 -7.73 -4.62 4.18
CA LEU A 129 -7.16 -3.55 4.99
C LEU A 129 -5.71 -3.86 5.38
N ASP A 130 -5.44 -5.08 5.84
CA ASP A 130 -4.10 -5.52 6.24
C ASP A 130 -3.13 -5.48 5.06
N CYS A 131 -3.56 -5.87 3.85
CA CYS A 131 -2.75 -5.71 2.65
C CYS A 131 -2.37 -4.25 2.40
N SER A 132 -3.31 -3.31 2.59
CA SER A 132 -3.03 -1.88 2.47
C SER A 132 -2.09 -1.38 3.57
N ILE A 133 -2.23 -1.84 4.81
CA ILE A 133 -1.34 -1.50 5.93
C ILE A 133 0.08 -2.03 5.65
N HIS A 134 0.20 -3.30 5.26
CA HIS A 134 1.47 -3.92 4.90
C HIS A 134 2.16 -3.16 3.76
N PHE A 135 1.40 -2.79 2.73
CA PHE A 135 1.92 -2.01 1.62
C PHE A 135 2.49 -0.66 2.10
N THR A 136 1.68 0.14 2.79
CA THR A 136 2.08 1.47 3.28
C THR A 136 3.27 1.38 4.23
N PHE A 137 3.24 0.45 5.19
CA PHE A 137 4.37 0.25 6.09
C PHE A 137 5.64 -0.08 5.32
N HIS A 138 5.60 -1.05 4.40
CA HIS A 138 6.80 -1.46 3.68
C HIS A 138 7.29 -0.38 2.72
N HIS A 139 6.40 0.49 2.24
CA HIS A 139 6.74 1.63 1.39
C HIS A 139 7.57 2.64 2.18
N GLU A 140 7.06 3.07 3.33
CA GLU A 140 7.79 3.99 4.22
C GLU A 140 9.07 3.36 4.79
N PHE A 141 9.03 2.07 5.10
CA PHE A 141 10.22 1.35 5.56
C PHE A 141 11.29 1.29 4.45
N ARG A 142 10.90 1.15 3.18
CA ARG A 142 11.84 1.19 2.06
C ARG A 142 12.47 2.57 1.92
N HIS A 143 11.72 3.65 2.14
CA HIS A 143 12.29 4.99 2.21
C HIS A 143 13.33 5.13 3.32
N LEU A 144 13.10 4.57 4.51
CA LEU A 144 14.13 4.54 5.55
C LEU A 144 15.40 3.81 5.10
N LEU A 145 15.28 2.67 4.41
CA LEU A 145 16.44 1.97 3.86
C LEU A 145 17.19 2.82 2.83
N GLN A 146 16.45 3.50 1.93
CA GLN A 146 17.02 4.43 0.95
C GLN A 146 17.76 5.58 1.64
N PHE A 147 17.18 6.21 2.67
CA PHE A 147 17.84 7.29 3.43
C PHE A 147 19.08 6.81 4.19
N ASN A 148 19.11 5.56 4.65
CA ASN A 148 20.27 4.97 5.33
C ASN A 148 21.36 4.48 4.36
N ALA A 149 21.02 4.29 3.08
CA ALA A 149 22.01 4.01 2.06
C ALA A 149 22.83 5.25 1.66
N ILE A 150 22.26 6.46 1.82
CA ILE A 150 22.95 7.75 1.64
C ILE A 150 23.97 7.96 2.79
N LYS A 151 25.21 8.31 2.44
CA LYS A 151 26.29 8.55 3.42
C LYS A 151 26.16 9.88 4.17
N ASP A 152 25.42 10.84 3.61
CA ASP A 152 25.19 12.13 4.24
C ASP A 152 24.23 12.05 5.43
N LYS A 153 24.54 12.85 6.46
CA LYS A 153 23.72 13.01 7.68
C LYS A 153 22.57 14.00 7.49
N THR A 154 22.15 14.25 6.25
CA THR A 154 21.06 15.19 5.97
C THR A 154 19.73 14.63 6.47
N ASP A 155 18.90 15.53 6.99
CA ASP A 155 17.52 15.21 7.29
C ASP A 155 16.77 14.89 5.99
N ASN A 156 16.03 13.79 5.98
CA ASN A 156 15.24 13.36 4.83
C ASN A 156 13.79 13.11 5.24
N HIS A 157 12.85 13.50 4.38
CA HIS A 157 11.41 13.37 4.61
C HIS A 157 10.68 13.11 3.28
N LEU A 158 9.93 12.01 3.23
CA LEU A 158 9.01 11.67 2.14
C LEU A 158 7.61 11.40 2.71
N THR A 159 6.57 11.66 1.93
CA THR A 159 5.15 11.66 2.36
C THR A 159 4.26 11.20 1.21
N GLU A 160 3.19 10.45 1.47
CA GLU A 160 2.31 9.92 0.41
C GLU A 160 1.41 10.98 -0.27
N ASN A 161 1.22 12.14 0.35
CA ASN A 161 0.34 13.18 -0.19
C ASN A 161 0.93 13.87 -1.44
N CYS A 162 0.15 13.83 -2.53
CA CYS A 162 0.44 14.52 -3.79
C CYS A 162 0.15 16.03 -3.70
N PHE A 163 0.88 16.79 -2.90
CA PHE A 163 0.82 18.25 -2.96
C PHE A 163 1.53 18.76 -4.22
N GLU A 164 1.02 19.85 -4.82
CA GLU A 164 1.64 20.56 -5.96
C GLU A 164 3.02 21.10 -5.55
N ARG A 165 4.02 20.23 -5.69
CA ARG A 165 5.42 20.55 -5.50
C ARG A 165 6.14 20.25 -6.81
N PRO A 166 7.19 21.02 -7.14
CA PRO A 166 7.88 20.87 -8.41
C PRO A 166 8.41 19.46 -8.60
N PHE A 167 8.36 19.00 -9.85
CA PHE A 167 8.89 17.72 -10.28
C PHE A 167 10.31 17.47 -9.78
N ASP A 168 10.54 16.24 -9.31
CA ASP A 168 11.83 15.75 -8.84
C ASP A 168 12.00 14.30 -9.29
N LEU A 169 12.78 14.09 -10.36
CA LEU A 169 13.02 12.78 -10.94
C LEU A 169 13.59 11.79 -9.91
N LYS A 170 14.50 12.25 -9.05
CA LYS A 170 15.12 11.39 -8.05
C LYS A 170 14.07 10.80 -7.12
N LYS A 171 13.06 11.60 -6.76
CA LYS A 171 11.99 11.13 -5.89
C LYS A 171 11.03 10.19 -6.60
N HIS A 172 10.72 10.44 -7.88
CA HIS A 172 9.96 9.46 -8.68
C HIS A 172 10.66 8.09 -8.74
N ILE A 173 11.98 8.07 -8.89
CA ILE A 173 12.78 6.83 -8.86
C ILE A 173 12.69 6.13 -7.50
N LEU A 174 12.80 6.88 -6.40
CA LEU A 174 12.69 6.32 -5.05
C LEU A 174 11.29 5.79 -4.72
N GLU A 175 10.24 6.48 -5.18
CA GLU A 175 8.84 6.06 -5.08
C GLU A 175 8.57 4.79 -5.89
N TYR A 176 9.09 4.71 -7.12
CA TYR A 176 9.00 3.52 -7.97
C TYR A 176 9.60 2.29 -7.27
N ASP A 177 10.81 2.42 -6.70
CA ASP A 177 11.47 1.36 -5.95
C ASP A 177 10.73 1.00 -4.64
N ALA A 178 10.21 1.99 -3.93
CA ALA A 178 9.43 1.80 -2.71
C ALA A 178 8.13 1.03 -2.99
N ASP A 179 7.38 1.41 -4.03
CA ASP A 179 6.18 0.69 -4.47
C ASP A 179 6.50 -0.76 -4.86
N LYS A 180 7.54 -0.97 -5.67
CA LYS A 180 7.95 -2.31 -6.13
C LYS A 180 8.34 -3.23 -4.98
N SER A 181 9.19 -2.73 -4.06
CA SER A 181 9.60 -3.49 -2.88
C SER A 181 8.39 -3.85 -2.00
N SER A 182 7.45 -2.92 -1.83
CA SER A 182 6.29 -3.08 -0.95
C SER A 182 5.26 -4.05 -1.52
N ALA A 183 5.01 -3.99 -2.82
CA ALA A 183 4.19 -4.96 -3.53
C ALA A 183 4.68 -6.40 -3.28
N ASN A 184 5.99 -6.63 -3.40
CA ASN A 184 6.58 -7.95 -3.14
C ASN A 184 6.39 -8.41 -1.68
N LYS A 185 6.46 -7.48 -0.72
CA LYS A 185 6.19 -7.80 0.70
C LYS A 185 4.73 -8.14 0.96
N VAL A 186 3.78 -7.54 0.23
CA VAL A 186 2.36 -7.92 0.30
C VAL A 186 2.16 -9.35 -0.22
N VAL A 187 2.83 -9.77 -1.29
CA VAL A 187 2.79 -11.17 -1.76
C VAL A 187 3.31 -12.13 -0.69
N LEU A 188 4.41 -11.78 -0.01
CA LEU A 188 4.92 -12.59 1.12
C LEU A 188 3.94 -12.64 2.30
N TYR A 189 3.25 -11.54 2.59
CA TYR A 189 2.17 -11.51 3.57
C TYR A 189 1.03 -12.46 3.17
N VAL A 190 0.58 -12.44 1.91
CA VAL A 190 -0.42 -13.37 1.39
C VAL A 190 0.00 -14.83 1.62
N ALA A 191 1.24 -15.18 1.28
CA ALA A 191 1.77 -16.52 1.53
C ALA A 191 1.79 -16.88 3.03
N SER A 192 1.96 -15.90 3.92
CA SER A 192 1.87 -16.12 5.37
C SER A 192 0.43 -16.37 5.84
N ILE A 193 -0.55 -15.69 5.24
CA ILE A 193 -1.98 -15.87 5.50
C ILE A 193 -2.43 -17.25 5.03
N LEU A 194 -2.00 -17.68 3.85
CA LEU A 194 -2.25 -19.04 3.34
C LEU A 194 -1.82 -20.11 4.37
N ARG A 195 -0.60 -19.96 4.92
CA ARG A 195 -0.09 -20.85 5.96
C ARG A 195 -0.86 -20.75 7.28
N LYS A 196 -1.16 -19.53 7.73
CA LYS A 196 -1.84 -19.27 9.02
C LYS A 196 -3.21 -19.96 9.08
N PHE A 197 -3.97 -19.89 8.00
CA PHE A 197 -5.32 -20.47 7.93
C PHE A 197 -5.34 -21.91 7.40
N GLY A 198 -4.17 -22.46 7.05
CA GLY A 198 -4.06 -23.84 6.58
C GLY A 198 -4.68 -24.08 5.20
N PHE A 199 -4.85 -23.03 4.39
CA PHE A 199 -5.24 -23.13 2.98
C PHE A 199 -4.14 -23.84 2.19
N ARG A 200 -4.51 -24.70 1.24
CA ARG A 200 -3.55 -25.63 0.59
C ARG A 200 -3.64 -25.68 -0.92
N THR A 201 -4.62 -25.02 -1.52
CA THR A 201 -4.83 -25.09 -2.97
C THR A 201 -4.26 -23.84 -3.66
N ASP A 202 -3.82 -24.03 -4.90
CA ASP A 202 -3.42 -22.91 -5.76
C ASP A 202 -4.59 -21.95 -5.98
N GLY A 203 -5.83 -22.47 -6.07
CA GLY A 203 -7.05 -21.67 -6.16
C GLY A 203 -7.24 -20.69 -4.99
N GLU A 204 -7.06 -21.15 -3.76
CA GLU A 204 -7.10 -20.29 -2.55
C GLU A 204 -5.98 -19.26 -2.57
N PHE A 205 -4.78 -19.65 -2.97
CA PHE A 205 -3.65 -18.72 -3.05
C PHE A 205 -3.91 -17.63 -4.10
N LEU A 206 -4.39 -18.01 -5.29
CA LEU A 206 -4.77 -17.07 -6.35
C LEU A 206 -5.89 -16.13 -5.91
N ALA A 207 -6.92 -16.63 -5.24
CA ALA A 207 -7.99 -15.79 -4.70
C ALA A 207 -7.44 -14.73 -3.73
N LEU A 208 -6.54 -15.11 -2.82
CA LEU A 208 -5.90 -14.16 -1.91
C LEU A 208 -4.98 -13.17 -2.64
N ILE A 209 -4.25 -13.60 -3.68
CA ILE A 209 -3.41 -12.72 -4.50
C ILE A 209 -4.27 -11.67 -5.22
N TYR A 210 -5.39 -12.09 -5.82
CA TYR A 210 -6.29 -11.18 -6.52
C TYR A 210 -6.90 -10.15 -5.56
N CYS A 211 -7.32 -10.59 -4.38
CA CYS A 211 -7.74 -9.71 -3.30
C CYS A 211 -6.63 -8.72 -2.91
N ALA A 212 -5.42 -9.21 -2.62
CA ALA A 212 -4.32 -8.36 -2.18
C ALA A 212 -3.98 -7.25 -3.20
N LEU A 213 -3.84 -7.60 -4.49
CA LEU A 213 -3.62 -6.59 -5.52
C LEU A 213 -4.84 -5.68 -5.71
N GLY A 214 -6.05 -6.22 -5.62
CA GLY A 214 -7.30 -5.45 -5.65
C GLY A 214 -7.37 -4.40 -4.53
N SER A 215 -6.88 -4.73 -3.33
CA SER A 215 -6.76 -3.78 -2.21
C SER A 215 -5.85 -2.61 -2.56
N LEU A 216 -4.69 -2.89 -3.18
CA LEU A 216 -3.77 -1.82 -3.56
C LEU A 216 -4.34 -0.95 -4.69
N PHE A 217 -5.02 -1.54 -5.66
CA PHE A 217 -5.75 -0.79 -6.68
C PHE A 217 -6.86 0.07 -6.07
N ILE A 218 -7.64 -0.44 -5.13
CA ILE A 218 -8.64 0.33 -4.39
C ILE A 218 -7.97 1.56 -3.77
N THR A 219 -6.88 1.40 -3.03
CA THR A 219 -6.15 2.52 -2.41
C THR A 219 -5.69 3.53 -3.46
N ARG A 220 -5.11 3.09 -4.59
CA ARG A 220 -4.67 4.00 -5.67
C ARG A 220 -5.82 4.73 -6.35
N VAL A 221 -6.95 4.06 -6.59
CA VAL A 221 -8.18 4.69 -7.09
C VAL A 221 -8.67 5.73 -6.08
N LEU A 222 -8.75 5.40 -4.79
CA LEU A 222 -9.20 6.35 -3.77
C LEU A 222 -8.35 7.62 -3.77
N PHE A 223 -7.02 7.50 -3.90
CA PHE A 223 -6.12 8.65 -4.02
C PHE A 223 -6.32 9.42 -5.34
N ASN A 224 -6.43 8.71 -6.46
CA ASN A 224 -6.63 9.30 -7.78
C ASN A 224 -7.87 10.18 -7.86
N TYR A 225 -8.94 9.79 -7.16
CA TYR A 225 -10.21 10.51 -7.16
C TYR A 225 -10.42 11.39 -5.91
N GLY A 226 -9.39 11.61 -5.10
CA GLY A 226 -9.49 12.45 -3.91
C GLY A 226 -10.51 11.96 -2.87
N LEU A 227 -10.81 10.66 -2.86
CA LEU A 227 -11.81 10.04 -1.98
C LEU A 227 -11.25 9.75 -0.58
N VAL A 228 -9.93 9.58 -0.47
CA VAL A 228 -9.25 9.26 0.80
C VAL A 228 -9.46 10.36 1.83
N GLY A 229 -9.42 11.63 1.42
CA GLY A 229 -9.55 12.78 2.33
C GLY A 229 -10.98 13.13 2.75
N GLN A 230 -11.98 12.40 2.26
CA GLN A 230 -13.39 12.73 2.47
C GLN A 230 -13.97 12.03 3.70
N TRP A 231 -14.30 12.84 4.71
CA TRP A 231 -14.84 12.42 6.00
C TRP A 231 -16.35 12.15 6.00
N GLN A 232 -17.09 12.67 5.01
CA GLN A 232 -18.55 12.67 4.99
C GLN A 232 -19.09 12.11 3.67
N GLU A 233 -20.22 11.41 3.78
CA GLU A 233 -21.03 10.96 2.65
C GLU A 233 -22.01 12.07 2.21
N PRO A 234 -22.42 12.13 0.92
CA PRO A 234 -21.97 11.25 -0.16
C PRO A 234 -20.57 11.63 -0.65
N LEU A 235 -19.73 10.62 -0.90
CA LEU A 235 -18.43 10.83 -1.52
C LEU A 235 -18.56 11.39 -2.94
N LYS A 236 -17.65 12.31 -3.28
CA LYS A 236 -17.63 12.97 -4.58
C LYS A 236 -16.26 12.77 -5.24
N PRO A 237 -16.16 11.92 -6.28
CA PRO A 237 -14.93 11.76 -7.02
C PRO A 237 -14.43 13.10 -7.60
N ASN A 238 -13.15 13.38 -7.41
CA ASN A 238 -12.44 14.51 -8.00
C ASN A 238 -11.17 13.97 -8.69
N PRO A 239 -11.25 13.59 -9.98
CA PRO A 239 -10.14 12.97 -10.68
C PRO A 239 -8.92 13.89 -10.75
N MET A 240 -7.77 13.34 -10.40
CA MET A 240 -6.49 13.94 -10.67
C MET A 240 -6.24 13.96 -12.18
N LYS A 241 -5.75 15.09 -12.70
CA LYS A 241 -5.31 15.16 -14.09
C LYS A 241 -4.07 14.29 -14.25
N PHE A 242 -4.07 13.41 -15.25
CA PHE A 242 -2.91 12.59 -15.58
C PHE A 242 -1.65 13.44 -15.84
N TYR A 243 -0.51 12.95 -15.37
CA TYR A 243 0.79 13.62 -15.48
C TYR A 243 1.92 12.58 -15.35
N THR A 244 3.12 12.90 -15.84
CA THR A 244 4.34 12.06 -15.68
C THR A 244 5.49 12.78 -15.00
N LYS A 245 5.80 14.03 -15.39
CA LYS A 245 6.99 14.80 -14.99
C LYS A 245 6.63 16.20 -14.50
N GLU A 246 5.45 16.34 -13.88
CA GLU A 246 4.92 17.64 -13.43
C GLU A 246 5.02 17.82 -11.91
N ASN A 247 4.66 16.78 -11.13
CA ASN A 247 4.60 16.84 -9.68
C ASN A 247 5.75 16.07 -9.01
N TRP A 248 5.99 16.33 -7.73
CA TRP A 248 6.99 15.60 -6.94
C TRP A 248 6.69 14.09 -6.87
N HIS A 249 5.44 13.68 -6.65
CA HIS A 249 5.06 12.25 -6.60
C HIS A 249 4.66 11.74 -7.99
N PRO A 250 4.85 10.45 -8.31
CA PRO A 250 4.28 9.85 -9.51
C PRO A 250 2.75 9.82 -9.46
N HIS A 251 2.10 9.96 -10.61
CA HIS A 251 0.64 9.89 -10.71
C HIS A 251 0.10 8.52 -10.24
N PRO A 252 -1.05 8.45 -9.52
CA PRO A 252 -1.58 7.19 -8.99
C PRO A 252 -1.78 6.08 -10.03
N ALA A 253 -2.15 6.41 -11.27
CA ALA A 253 -2.24 5.45 -12.38
C ALA A 253 -0.89 4.79 -12.73
N ILE A 254 0.18 5.57 -12.76
CA ILE A 254 1.55 5.09 -13.03
C ILE A 254 1.97 4.14 -11.91
N ARG A 255 1.73 4.54 -10.66
CA ARG A 255 1.98 3.69 -9.47
C ARG A 255 1.18 2.39 -9.54
N ALA A 256 -0.10 2.42 -9.90
CA ALA A 256 -0.91 1.21 -10.04
C ALA A 256 -0.36 0.22 -11.06
N LEU A 257 0.11 0.68 -12.22
CA LEU A 257 0.74 -0.20 -13.21
C LEU A 257 2.07 -0.79 -12.71
N ASN A 258 2.86 -0.02 -11.97
CA ASN A 258 4.05 -0.54 -11.31
C ASN A 258 3.73 -1.65 -10.30
N LEU A 259 2.62 -1.53 -9.55
CA LEU A 259 2.16 -2.57 -8.62
C LEU A 259 1.79 -3.87 -9.36
N LEU A 260 1.06 -3.75 -10.48
CA LEU A 260 0.69 -4.90 -11.31
C LEU A 260 1.94 -5.65 -11.81
N ASP A 261 2.89 -4.92 -12.39
CA ASP A 261 4.14 -5.50 -12.89
C ASP A 261 4.94 -6.16 -11.75
N SER A 262 5.06 -5.48 -10.62
CA SER A 262 5.77 -5.99 -9.45
C SER A 262 5.18 -7.30 -8.92
N PHE A 263 3.85 -7.39 -8.81
CA PHE A 263 3.17 -8.65 -8.45
C PHE A 263 3.45 -9.74 -9.48
N ASN A 264 3.27 -9.43 -10.78
CA ASN A 264 3.40 -10.39 -11.86
C ASN A 264 4.82 -11.00 -11.91
N VAL A 265 5.84 -10.16 -11.84
CA VAL A 265 7.25 -10.59 -11.85
C VAL A 265 7.56 -11.42 -10.60
N PHE A 266 7.23 -10.90 -9.41
CA PHE A 266 7.60 -11.58 -8.16
C PHE A 266 6.90 -12.93 -8.01
N ILE A 267 5.64 -13.04 -8.40
CA ILE A 267 4.91 -14.31 -8.37
C ILE A 267 5.46 -15.29 -9.40
N SER A 268 5.76 -14.84 -10.61
CA SER A 268 6.35 -15.69 -11.65
C SER A 268 7.69 -16.27 -11.20
N ASP A 269 8.51 -15.48 -10.51
CA ASP A 269 9.82 -15.90 -10.01
C ASP A 269 9.72 -16.82 -8.78
N ARG A 270 8.87 -16.48 -7.80
CA ARG A 270 8.81 -17.18 -6.50
C ARG A 270 7.83 -18.33 -6.45
N TYR A 271 6.78 -18.28 -7.27
CA TYR A 271 5.69 -19.27 -7.30
C TYR A 271 5.35 -19.67 -8.75
N PRO A 272 6.34 -20.17 -9.53
CA PRO A 272 6.15 -20.48 -10.95
C PRO A 272 5.09 -21.57 -11.21
N HIS A 273 4.77 -22.39 -10.21
CA HIS A 273 3.72 -23.40 -10.30
C HIS A 273 2.31 -22.82 -10.49
N LEU A 274 2.07 -21.58 -10.02
CA LEU A 274 0.77 -20.92 -10.15
C LEU A 274 0.42 -20.54 -11.60
N LYS A 275 1.44 -20.39 -12.48
CA LYS A 275 1.29 -20.08 -13.92
C LYS A 275 0.27 -18.95 -14.19
N ILE A 276 0.38 -17.85 -13.44
CA ILE A 276 -0.55 -16.73 -13.57
C ILE A 276 -0.24 -15.96 -14.86
N GLU A 277 -1.25 -15.78 -15.70
CA GLU A 277 -1.18 -14.85 -16.82
C GLU A 277 -1.41 -13.42 -16.30
N ALA A 278 -0.58 -12.47 -16.71
CA ALA A 278 -0.72 -11.06 -16.34
C ALA A 278 -2.13 -10.50 -16.62
N GLN A 279 -2.77 -10.94 -17.71
CA GLN A 279 -4.15 -10.57 -18.04
C GLN A 279 -5.17 -11.06 -17.00
N LYS A 280 -4.98 -12.26 -16.44
CA LYS A 280 -5.85 -12.78 -15.39
C LYS A 280 -5.65 -12.02 -14.08
N LEU A 281 -4.40 -11.65 -13.77
CA LEU A 281 -4.07 -10.85 -12.60
C LEU A 281 -4.77 -9.48 -12.65
N ILE A 282 -4.65 -8.75 -13.76
CA ILE A 282 -5.32 -7.45 -13.92
C ILE A 282 -6.85 -7.59 -13.92
N THR A 283 -7.42 -8.51 -14.71
CA THR A 283 -8.89 -8.63 -14.82
C THR A 283 -9.54 -8.99 -13.49
N ASN A 284 -8.95 -9.91 -12.71
CA ASN A 284 -9.52 -10.32 -11.43
C ASN A 284 -9.38 -9.25 -10.35
N SER A 285 -8.19 -8.65 -10.22
CA SER A 285 -7.97 -7.60 -9.23
C SER A 285 -8.79 -6.34 -9.54
N MET A 286 -8.93 -5.96 -10.82
CA MET A 286 -9.82 -4.86 -11.22
C MET A 286 -11.30 -5.20 -11.05
N GLY A 287 -11.69 -6.45 -11.30
CA GLY A 287 -13.05 -6.91 -11.01
C GLY A 287 -13.41 -6.74 -9.53
N ILE A 288 -12.49 -7.09 -8.64
CA ILE A 288 -12.60 -6.85 -7.19
C ILE A 288 -12.69 -5.35 -6.88
N THR A 289 -11.79 -4.53 -7.45
CA THR A 289 -11.82 -3.07 -7.27
C THR A 289 -13.15 -2.48 -7.73
N LYS A 290 -13.69 -2.94 -8.87
CA LYS A 290 -14.99 -2.50 -9.38
C LYS A 290 -16.13 -2.89 -8.43
N LEU A 291 -16.20 -4.14 -7.98
CA LEU A 291 -17.23 -4.61 -7.03
C LEU A 291 -17.24 -3.77 -5.76
N TYR A 292 -16.06 -3.42 -5.25
CA TYR A 292 -15.90 -2.51 -4.12
C TYR A 292 -16.41 -1.10 -4.44
N LEU A 293 -15.99 -0.51 -5.56
CA LEU A 293 -16.40 0.85 -5.92
C LEU A 293 -17.90 0.95 -6.21
N ASP A 294 -18.53 -0.08 -6.77
CA ASP A 294 -19.98 -0.12 -7.02
C ASP A 294 -20.76 0.03 -5.70
N LYS A 295 -20.21 -0.47 -4.59
CA LYS A 295 -20.77 -0.31 -3.25
C LYS A 295 -20.44 1.06 -2.66
N LEU A 296 -19.21 1.52 -2.81
CA LEU A 296 -18.76 2.81 -2.29
C LEU A 296 -19.45 4.00 -2.98
N LEU A 297 -19.71 3.88 -4.29
CA LEU A 297 -20.20 4.95 -5.16
C LEU A 297 -21.39 4.44 -6.01
N PRO A 298 -22.55 4.13 -5.40
CA PRO A 298 -23.65 3.42 -6.06
C PRO A 298 -24.30 4.17 -7.24
N ASN A 299 -24.06 5.48 -7.34
CA ASN A 299 -24.64 6.34 -8.39
C ASN A 299 -23.59 6.85 -9.40
N VAL A 300 -22.41 6.22 -9.45
CA VAL A 300 -21.30 6.63 -10.33
C VAL A 300 -20.97 5.49 -11.29
N ASP A 301 -20.60 5.82 -12.52
CA ASP A 301 -20.03 4.86 -13.47
C ASP A 301 -18.60 4.48 -13.06
N THR A 302 -18.49 3.51 -12.16
CA THR A 302 -17.21 3.02 -11.63
C THR A 302 -16.33 2.37 -12.68
N ALA A 303 -16.93 1.77 -13.72
CA ALA A 303 -16.19 1.20 -14.85
C ALA A 303 -15.55 2.33 -15.67
N GLY A 304 -16.32 3.39 -15.95
CA GLY A 304 -15.81 4.61 -16.58
C GLY A 304 -14.67 5.24 -15.76
N LEU A 305 -14.81 5.33 -14.44
CA LEU A 305 -13.73 5.82 -13.58
C LEU A 305 -12.47 4.94 -13.65
N ILE A 306 -12.58 3.62 -13.52
CA ILE A 306 -11.39 2.76 -13.56
C ILE A 306 -10.80 2.77 -14.97
N PHE A 307 -11.55 2.32 -15.96
CA PHE A 307 -11.01 1.99 -17.28
C PHE A 307 -10.94 3.19 -18.24
N GLY A 308 -11.86 4.15 -18.10
CA GLY A 308 -11.88 5.36 -18.93
C GLY A 308 -10.90 6.42 -18.43
N ASP A 309 -10.87 6.69 -17.13
CA ASP A 309 -10.08 7.80 -16.61
C ASP A 309 -8.69 7.36 -16.09
N MET A 310 -8.61 6.31 -15.26
CA MET A 310 -7.33 5.91 -14.67
C MET A 310 -6.42 5.15 -15.65
N PHE A 311 -7.00 4.38 -16.58
CA PHE A 311 -6.24 3.54 -17.53
C PHE A 311 -6.32 3.99 -19.00
N SER A 312 -6.91 5.14 -19.32
CA SER A 312 -6.84 5.71 -20.69
C SER A 312 -5.41 6.02 -21.11
N GLU A 313 -4.53 6.32 -20.16
CA GLU A 313 -3.14 6.69 -20.40
C GLU A 313 -2.17 5.54 -20.06
N ILE A 314 -2.61 4.29 -20.29
CA ILE A 314 -1.83 3.08 -19.97
C ILE A 314 -0.49 3.03 -20.73
N GLU A 315 -0.47 3.43 -22.00
CA GLU A 315 0.75 3.44 -22.82
C GLU A 315 1.77 4.42 -22.25
N LYS A 316 1.38 5.68 -22.03
CA LYS A 316 2.24 6.70 -21.42
C LYS A 316 2.73 6.29 -20.02
N SER A 317 1.86 5.65 -19.25
CA SER A 317 2.22 5.15 -17.92
C SER A 317 3.24 4.02 -17.98
N ASN A 318 3.10 3.08 -18.93
CA ASN A 318 4.06 2.01 -19.15
C ASN A 318 5.40 2.54 -19.67
N GLU A 319 5.39 3.47 -20.62
CA GLU A 319 6.60 4.14 -21.10
C GLU A 319 7.36 4.82 -19.94
N TYR A 320 6.62 5.53 -19.08
CA TYR A 320 7.23 6.19 -17.94
C TYR A 320 7.71 5.21 -16.87
N ASN A 321 6.97 4.13 -16.57
CA ASN A 321 7.44 3.08 -15.67
C ASN A 321 8.70 2.38 -16.20
N ASN A 322 8.81 2.13 -17.51
CA ASN A 322 10.02 1.59 -18.12
C ASN A 322 11.20 2.56 -17.99
N TYR A 323 10.94 3.85 -18.16
CA TYR A 323 11.94 4.89 -17.90
C TYR A 323 12.39 4.88 -16.43
N LEU A 324 11.46 4.91 -15.48
CA LEU A 324 11.78 4.86 -14.04
C LEU A 324 12.51 3.57 -13.65
N HIS A 325 12.17 2.44 -14.26
CA HIS A 325 12.86 1.16 -14.07
C HIS A 325 14.35 1.26 -14.45
N ASN A 326 14.64 1.77 -15.65
CA ASN A 326 16.01 1.91 -16.13
C ASN A 326 16.82 2.88 -15.25
N GLU A 327 16.22 4.01 -14.87
CA GLU A 327 16.83 4.96 -13.97
C GLU A 327 17.10 4.33 -12.58
N ALA A 328 16.13 3.57 -12.04
CA ALA A 328 16.27 2.87 -10.76
C ALA A 328 17.39 1.82 -10.77
N LEU A 329 17.59 1.10 -11.88
CA LEU A 329 18.69 0.16 -12.04
C LEU A 329 20.06 0.87 -12.05
N SER A 330 20.14 2.10 -12.53
CA SER A 330 21.39 2.87 -12.51
C SER A 330 21.63 3.61 -11.19
N ASP A 331 20.63 3.64 -10.30
CA ASP A 331 20.65 4.49 -9.13
C ASP A 331 21.56 3.94 -8.01
N PRO A 332 22.56 4.70 -7.53
CA PRO A 332 23.52 4.21 -6.53
C PRO A 332 22.91 3.82 -5.18
N ILE A 333 21.80 4.46 -4.79
CA ILE A 333 21.11 4.15 -3.53
C ILE A 333 20.43 2.79 -3.67
N ILE A 334 19.71 2.59 -4.78
CA ILE A 334 18.96 1.36 -5.04
C ILE A 334 19.92 0.19 -5.25
N GLN A 335 20.98 0.36 -6.05
CA GLN A 335 22.02 -0.65 -6.27
C GLN A 335 22.62 -1.16 -4.95
N LYS A 336 22.98 -0.25 -4.05
CA LYS A 336 23.50 -0.60 -2.72
C LYS A 336 22.50 -1.40 -1.87
N LEU A 337 21.20 -1.18 -2.05
CA LEU A 337 20.16 -1.94 -1.37
C LEU A 337 19.94 -3.32 -1.99
N ILE A 338 20.10 -3.45 -3.31
CA ILE A 338 20.08 -4.73 -4.02
C ILE A 338 21.26 -5.60 -3.55
N ASP A 339 22.47 -5.05 -3.55
CA ASP A 339 23.70 -5.76 -3.16
C ASP A 339 23.70 -6.28 -1.71
N LYS A 340 22.95 -5.63 -0.82
CA LYS A 340 22.78 -6.06 0.59
C LYS A 340 21.67 -7.08 0.81
N SER A 341 20.82 -7.30 -0.19
CA SER A 341 19.69 -8.24 -0.13
C SER A 341 20.02 -9.61 -0.74
N LEU A 342 21.20 -9.73 -1.35
CA LEU A 342 21.92 -10.96 -1.68
C LEU A 342 22.90 -11.28 -0.55
#